data_AF-A0A952P5Y1-F1
#
_entry.id   AF-A0A952P5Y1-F1
#
_cell.length_a   1.000
_cell.length_b   1.000
_cell.length_c   1.000
_cell.angle_alpha   90.00
_cell.angle_beta   90.00
_cell.angle_gamma   90.00
#
_symmetry.space_group_name_H-M   'P 1'
#
loop_
_entity.id
_entity.type
_entity.pdbx_description
1 polymer ?
#
loop_
_entity_poly.entity_id
_entity_poly.type
_entity_poly.pdbx_seq_one_letter_code
_entity_poly.pdbx_strand_id
1 'polypeptide(L)'
;MKTVLFPVLLSLAVGTTAFAQRLAEKPSSKAAQLAYELRQEEQYLSSSQKAEISRLLDEARRVIYGASEPDSSYTCVSRDNDGRAPYVFATRSGIQVTRISGETFQSQSDCQSTLSQVRTIRGVNLLCTSRDNDGREPYTLAALQDSRIVRIAGTSSSKSECWNTLTSMRVQGSITTICVSRDNDGRNPYSAAELDLKNFSLRKSSESFSSKEQCLSFIRN
;
A
#
# COMPACT_ATOMS: atom_id res chain seq x y z
N MET A 1 -61.57 -48.56 -13.42
CA MET A 1 -60.47 -48.58 -12.42
C MET A 1 -59.18 -48.18 -13.11
N LYS A 2 -58.45 -47.24 -12.49
CA LYS A 2 -57.08 -46.75 -12.77
C LYS A 2 -56.80 -46.00 -14.08
N THR A 3 -56.99 -44.69 -13.97
CA THR A 3 -56.25 -43.59 -14.58
C THR A 3 -54.74 -43.74 -14.40
N VAL A 4 -53.94 -43.52 -15.46
CA VAL A 4 -52.54 -43.08 -15.35
C VAL A 4 -52.25 -42.09 -16.50
N LEU A 5 -51.88 -40.88 -16.08
CA LEU A 5 -51.26 -39.79 -16.85
C LEU A 5 -49.89 -40.22 -17.41
N PHE A 6 -49.47 -39.70 -18.57
CA PHE A 6 -48.37 -38.71 -18.63
C PHE A 6 -48.14 -38.20 -20.07
N PRO A 7 -48.06 -36.87 -20.27
CA PRO A 7 -47.82 -36.25 -21.57
C PRO A 7 -46.33 -35.93 -21.82
N VAL A 8 -45.96 -35.96 -23.10
CA VAL A 8 -45.28 -34.92 -23.90
C VAL A 8 -44.40 -33.91 -23.13
N LEU A 9 -43.10 -33.88 -23.44
CA LEU A 9 -42.34 -32.71 -23.95
C LEU A 9 -40.83 -32.94 -23.77
N LEU A 10 -40.18 -33.37 -24.85
CA LEU A 10 -38.72 -33.30 -25.00
C LEU A 10 -38.43 -32.23 -26.05
N SER A 11 -38.19 -31.00 -25.61
CA SER A 11 -37.72 -29.91 -26.46
C SER A 11 -36.80 -28.97 -25.69
N LEU A 12 -35.56 -28.86 -26.18
CA LEU A 12 -34.72 -27.66 -26.22
C LEU A 12 -34.26 -27.04 -24.88
N ALA A 13 -33.05 -27.42 -24.49
CA ALA A 13 -32.14 -26.52 -23.76
C ALA A 13 -30.74 -26.62 -24.39
N VAL A 14 -30.61 -26.07 -25.60
CA VAL A 14 -29.30 -25.72 -26.18
C VAL A 14 -29.00 -24.29 -25.76
N GLY A 15 -27.85 -24.10 -25.11
CA GLY A 15 -27.16 -22.82 -25.09
C GLY A 15 -27.22 -22.06 -23.76
N THR A 16 -26.36 -22.42 -22.81
CA THR A 16 -25.78 -21.44 -21.85
C THR A 16 -24.43 -21.86 -21.24
N THR A 17 -23.91 -23.07 -21.48
CA THR A 17 -22.71 -23.54 -20.75
C THR A 17 -21.36 -23.04 -21.28
N ALA A 18 -21.30 -22.41 -22.46
CA ALA A 18 -20.02 -21.96 -23.04
C ALA A 18 -19.45 -20.65 -22.44
N PHE A 19 -20.24 -19.88 -21.70
CA PHE A 19 -19.80 -18.59 -21.13
C PHE A 19 -19.25 -18.69 -19.69
N ALA A 20 -19.58 -19.75 -18.94
CA ALA A 20 -19.17 -19.88 -17.54
C ALA A 20 -17.74 -20.45 -17.35
N GLN A 21 -17.15 -21.07 -18.37
CA GLN A 21 -15.82 -21.70 -18.27
C GLN A 21 -14.63 -20.78 -18.63
N ARG A 22 -14.85 -19.54 -19.09
CA ARG A 22 -13.76 -18.61 -19.44
C ARG A 22 -13.16 -17.80 -18.27
N LEU A 23 -13.62 -18.02 -17.04
CA LEU A 23 -13.19 -17.23 -15.87
C LEU A 23 -12.23 -17.96 -14.91
N ALA A 24 -11.74 -19.15 -15.26
CA ALA A 24 -10.86 -19.95 -14.39
C ALA A 24 -9.40 -20.03 -14.87
N GLU A 25 -8.92 -19.09 -15.68
CA GLU A 25 -7.48 -18.98 -15.98
C GLU A 25 -6.82 -18.03 -14.98
N LYS A 26 -5.78 -18.52 -14.29
CA LYS A 26 -5.05 -17.74 -13.29
C LYS A 26 -4.56 -16.42 -13.92
N PRO A 27 -4.79 -15.25 -13.28
CA PRO A 27 -4.36 -13.95 -13.82
C PRO A 27 -2.88 -13.89 -14.23
N SER A 28 -2.04 -14.72 -13.61
CA SER A 28 -0.61 -14.84 -13.91
C SER A 28 -0.29 -15.50 -15.26
N SER A 29 -1.12 -16.40 -15.79
CA SER A 29 -0.86 -17.05 -17.08
C SER A 29 -1.12 -16.10 -18.25
N LYS A 30 -2.20 -15.31 -18.17
CA LYS A 30 -2.53 -14.30 -19.18
C LYS A 30 -1.49 -13.17 -19.22
N ALA A 31 -1.01 -12.72 -18.07
CA ALA A 31 0.04 -11.71 -18.01
C ALA A 31 1.37 -12.20 -18.60
N ALA A 32 1.75 -13.46 -18.31
CA ALA A 32 2.95 -14.07 -18.88
C ALA A 32 2.85 -14.26 -20.39
N GLN A 33 1.67 -14.67 -20.88
CA GLN A 33 1.41 -14.83 -22.30
C GLN A 33 1.45 -13.48 -23.04
N LEU A 34 0.81 -12.44 -22.49
CA LEU A 34 0.86 -11.09 -23.06
C LEU A 34 2.28 -10.54 -23.11
N ALA A 35 3.10 -10.76 -22.07
CA ALA A 35 4.49 -10.35 -22.05
C ALA A 35 5.34 -11.08 -23.11
N TYR A 36 5.02 -12.36 -23.38
CA TYR A 36 5.67 -13.14 -24.44
C TYR A 36 5.28 -12.65 -25.84
N GLU A 37 4.00 -12.39 -26.08
CA GLU A 37 3.48 -11.85 -27.35
C GLU A 37 4.10 -10.48 -27.67
N LEU A 38 4.14 -9.56 -26.70
CA LEU A 38 4.77 -8.25 -26.87
C LEU A 38 6.26 -8.34 -27.25
N ARG A 39 6.98 -9.35 -26.74
CA ARG A 39 8.39 -9.56 -27.04
C ARG A 39 8.62 -10.09 -28.45
N GLN A 40 7.71 -10.91 -28.97
CA GLN A 40 7.78 -11.43 -30.34
C GLN A 40 7.46 -10.34 -31.38
N GLU A 41 6.56 -9.42 -31.03
CA GLU A 41 6.13 -8.36 -31.93
C GLU A 41 7.03 -7.11 -31.90
N GLU A 42 7.96 -7.00 -30.93
CA GLU A 42 8.80 -5.81 -30.71
C GLU A 42 9.54 -5.33 -31.96
N GLN A 43 10.00 -6.26 -32.80
CA GLN A 43 10.72 -5.95 -34.04
C GLN A 43 9.84 -5.34 -35.14
N TYR A 44 8.52 -5.50 -35.05
CA TYR A 44 7.54 -4.99 -36.03
C TYR A 44 6.84 -3.71 -35.56
N LEU A 45 7.07 -3.28 -34.31
CA LEU A 45 6.48 -2.07 -33.77
C LEU A 45 7.23 -0.82 -34.23
N SER A 46 6.47 0.19 -34.67
CA SER A 46 7.01 1.53 -34.92
C SER A 46 7.42 2.24 -33.63
N SER A 47 8.26 3.27 -33.74
CA SER A 47 8.73 4.05 -32.58
C SER A 47 7.59 4.68 -31.76
N SER A 48 6.50 5.09 -32.41
CA SER A 48 5.32 5.65 -31.72
C SER A 48 4.56 4.57 -30.94
N GLN A 49 4.39 3.37 -31.50
CA GLN A 49 3.76 2.25 -30.80
C GLN A 49 4.58 1.79 -29.59
N LYS A 50 5.92 1.76 -29.72
CA LYS A 50 6.82 1.46 -28.59
C LYS A 50 6.69 2.49 -27.46
N ALA A 51 6.61 3.78 -27.79
CA ALA A 51 6.42 4.83 -26.82
C ALA A 51 5.06 4.69 -26.09
N GLU A 52 3.98 4.38 -26.81
CA GLU A 52 2.66 4.20 -26.22
C GLU A 52 2.59 2.94 -25.33
N ILE A 53 3.19 1.83 -25.74
CA ILE A 53 3.29 0.63 -24.90
C ILE A 53 4.11 0.91 -23.63
N SER A 54 5.22 1.65 -23.73
CA SER A 54 5.99 2.06 -22.56
C SER A 54 5.14 2.91 -21.60
N ARG A 55 4.37 3.87 -22.14
CA ARG A 55 3.45 4.71 -21.36
C ARG A 55 2.39 3.86 -20.63
N LEU A 56 1.77 2.91 -21.33
CA LEU A 56 0.76 2.01 -20.78
C LEU A 56 1.35 1.04 -19.73
N LEU A 57 2.58 0.55 -19.94
CA LEU A 57 3.29 -0.27 -18.96
C LEU A 57 3.68 0.54 -17.73
N ASP A 58 4.06 1.80 -17.88
CA ASP A 58 4.34 2.68 -16.74
C ASP A 58 3.06 3.06 -15.99
N GLU A 59 1.94 3.22 -16.68
CA GLU A 59 0.61 3.39 -16.09
C GLU A 59 0.18 2.13 -15.32
N ALA A 60 0.32 0.94 -15.93
CA ALA A 60 0.07 -0.33 -15.27
C ALA A 60 1.02 -0.54 -14.08
N ARG A 61 2.30 -0.18 -14.20
CA ARG A 61 3.26 -0.20 -13.08
C ARG A 61 2.86 0.77 -11.97
N ARG A 62 2.34 1.95 -12.28
CA ARG A 62 1.80 2.87 -11.26
C ARG A 62 0.61 2.25 -10.52
N VAL A 63 -0.27 1.55 -11.24
CA VAL A 63 -1.42 0.86 -10.64
C VAL A 63 -0.99 -0.36 -9.82
N ILE A 64 -0.01 -1.15 -10.30
CA ILE A 64 0.45 -2.40 -9.67
C ILE A 64 1.46 -2.14 -8.53
N TYR A 65 2.36 -1.17 -8.70
CA TYR A 65 3.49 -0.90 -7.81
C TYR A 65 3.37 0.42 -7.04
N GLY A 66 2.24 1.12 -7.13
CA GLY A 66 1.86 2.11 -6.14
C GLY A 66 2.38 3.53 -6.38
N ALA A 67 1.92 4.15 -7.45
CA ALA A 67 1.43 5.53 -7.31
C ALA A 67 -0.09 5.45 -7.17
N SER A 68 -0.55 4.66 -6.20
CA SER A 68 -1.93 4.61 -5.77
C SER A 68 -2.08 5.71 -4.74
N GLU A 69 -2.87 6.73 -5.07
CA GLU A 69 -3.46 7.61 -4.06
C GLU A 69 -3.97 6.74 -2.90
N PRO A 70 -3.84 7.17 -1.63
CA PRO A 70 -4.44 6.45 -0.52
C PRO A 70 -5.88 6.12 -0.88
N ASP A 71 -6.34 4.90 -0.55
CA ASP A 71 -7.71 4.49 -0.78
C ASP A 71 -8.63 5.66 -0.43
N SER A 72 -9.39 6.17 -1.40
CA SER A 72 -10.12 7.45 -1.31
C SER A 72 -11.20 7.46 -0.24
N SER A 73 -11.30 6.36 0.51
CA SER A 73 -12.11 6.13 1.69
C SER A 73 -11.60 6.84 2.95
N TYR A 74 -10.29 7.14 3.07
CA TYR A 74 -9.74 7.76 4.28
C TYR A 74 -10.00 9.27 4.35
N THR A 75 -10.42 9.73 5.52
CA THR A 75 -10.72 11.14 5.81
C THR A 75 -10.29 11.51 7.23
N CYS A 76 -10.23 12.81 7.50
CA CYS A 76 -9.92 13.36 8.81
C CYS A 76 -11.18 13.88 9.48
N VAL A 77 -11.45 13.43 10.70
CA VAL A 77 -12.62 13.86 11.50
C VAL A 77 -12.22 14.19 12.92
N SER A 78 -12.97 15.08 13.59
CA SER A 78 -12.82 15.28 15.04
C SER A 78 -13.10 13.96 15.77
N ARG A 79 -12.20 13.61 16.69
CA ARG A 79 -12.33 12.42 17.54
C ARG A 79 -13.62 12.48 18.34
N ASP A 80 -13.95 13.66 18.85
CA ASP A 80 -14.99 13.88 19.85
C ASP A 80 -16.32 14.38 19.20
N ASN A 81 -16.41 14.42 17.87
CA ASN A 81 -17.57 14.84 17.06
C ASN A 81 -17.98 16.31 17.20
N ASP A 82 -17.12 17.17 17.75
CA ASP A 82 -17.41 18.58 18.01
C ASP A 82 -16.78 19.54 16.97
N GLY A 83 -16.09 18.98 15.96
CA GLY A 83 -15.35 19.77 14.97
C GLY A 83 -14.07 20.42 15.52
N ARG A 84 -13.62 20.01 16.71
CA ARG A 84 -12.40 20.51 17.34
C ARG A 84 -11.37 19.39 17.47
N ALA A 85 -10.14 19.80 17.78
CA ALA A 85 -9.06 18.88 18.07
C ALA A 85 -9.38 18.04 19.33
N PRO A 86 -8.89 16.80 19.40
CA PRO A 86 -8.00 16.16 18.44
C PRO A 86 -8.73 15.53 17.25
N TYR A 87 -8.03 15.43 16.12
CA TYR A 87 -8.49 14.79 14.89
C TYR A 87 -7.93 13.37 14.78
N VAL A 88 -8.65 12.51 14.07
CA VAL A 88 -8.26 11.12 13.79
C VAL A 88 -8.54 10.77 12.33
N PHE A 89 -7.90 9.72 11.84
CA PHE A 89 -8.31 9.12 10.57
C PHE A 89 -9.66 8.41 10.73
N ALA A 90 -10.41 8.36 9.65
CA ALA A 90 -11.65 7.61 9.56
C ALA A 90 -11.85 7.10 8.13
N THR A 91 -12.66 6.06 7.98
CA THR A 91 -13.25 5.70 6.69
C THR A 91 -14.68 6.21 6.61
N ARG A 92 -15.13 6.63 5.42
CA ARG A 92 -16.51 7.04 5.18
C ARG A 92 -17.19 6.10 4.19
N SER A 93 -18.36 5.58 4.58
CA SER A 93 -19.25 4.81 3.71
C SER A 93 -20.65 5.44 3.75
N GLY A 94 -20.96 6.28 2.75
CA GLY A 94 -22.16 7.12 2.75
C GLY A 94 -22.15 8.11 3.93
N ILE A 95 -23.11 7.96 4.84
CA ILE A 95 -23.21 8.76 6.08
C ILE A 95 -22.46 8.15 7.27
N GLN A 96 -22.03 6.89 7.17
CA GLN A 96 -21.32 6.21 8.24
C GLN A 96 -19.85 6.62 8.24
N VAL A 97 -19.35 6.97 9.42
CA VAL A 97 -17.95 7.35 9.65
C VAL A 97 -17.37 6.40 10.70
N THR A 98 -16.41 5.58 10.28
CA THR A 98 -15.70 4.65 11.15
C THR A 98 -14.35 5.23 11.49
N ARG A 99 -14.13 5.59 12.76
CA ARG A 99 -12.86 6.15 13.23
C ARG A 99 -11.81 5.05 13.34
N ILE A 100 -10.60 5.39 12.93
CA ILE A 100 -9.42 4.54 13.02
C ILE A 100 -8.68 4.93 14.28
N SER A 101 -8.61 4.01 15.24
CA SER A 101 -7.83 4.20 16.46
C SER A 101 -6.35 4.05 16.17
N GLY A 102 -5.52 4.84 16.85
CA GLY A 102 -4.08 4.63 16.92
C GLY A 102 -3.26 5.92 16.89
N GLU A 103 -3.72 6.94 16.19
CA GLU A 103 -3.05 8.23 16.06
C GLU A 103 -4.04 9.37 16.27
N THR A 104 -3.59 10.42 16.96
CA THR A 104 -4.36 11.65 17.11
C THR A 104 -3.55 12.84 16.64
N PHE A 105 -4.23 13.79 16.00
CA PHE A 105 -3.64 14.99 15.42
C PHE A 105 -4.18 16.22 16.13
N GLN A 106 -3.32 17.18 16.44
CA GLN A 106 -3.71 18.42 17.13
C GLN A 106 -4.46 19.40 16.21
N SER A 107 -4.46 19.16 14.90
CA SER A 107 -5.20 19.96 13.93
C SER A 107 -5.70 19.11 12.75
N GLN A 108 -6.74 19.61 12.08
CA GLN A 108 -7.27 18.99 10.86
C GLN A 108 -6.24 19.00 9.74
N SER A 109 -5.49 20.09 9.60
CA SER A 109 -4.45 20.24 8.58
C SER A 109 -3.31 19.25 8.78
N ASP A 110 -2.91 18.98 10.03
CA ASP A 110 -1.88 17.99 10.33
C ASP A 110 -2.34 16.58 9.97
N CYS A 111 -3.58 16.23 10.31
CA CYS A 111 -4.22 14.98 9.88
C CYS A 111 -4.25 14.85 8.35
N GLN A 112 -4.71 15.89 7.64
CA GLN A 112 -4.81 15.90 6.18
C GLN A 112 -3.44 15.81 5.51
N SER A 113 -2.45 16.55 6.03
CA SER A 113 -1.08 16.49 5.54
C SER A 113 -0.52 15.07 5.66
N THR A 114 -0.76 14.41 6.79
CA THR A 114 -0.32 13.04 7.04
C THR A 114 -1.01 12.04 6.10
N LEU A 115 -2.31 12.19 5.85
CA LEU A 115 -3.02 11.38 4.84
C LEU A 115 -2.47 11.60 3.43
N SER A 116 -2.21 12.84 3.04
CA SER A 116 -1.69 13.16 1.70
C SER A 116 -0.27 12.62 1.45
N GLN A 117 0.45 12.28 2.51
CA GLN A 117 1.81 11.78 2.45
C GLN A 117 1.88 10.25 2.61
N VAL A 118 0.74 9.56 2.81
CA VAL A 118 0.66 8.09 2.83
C VAL A 118 1.30 7.52 1.57
N ARG A 119 2.24 6.59 1.76
CA ARG A 119 2.90 5.86 0.68
C ARG A 119 2.39 4.44 0.62
N THR A 120 1.72 4.09 -0.47
CA THR A 120 1.23 2.73 -0.71
C THR A 120 2.31 1.86 -1.33
N ILE A 121 2.68 0.75 -0.67
CA ILE A 121 3.68 -0.20 -1.16
C ILE A 121 3.08 -1.61 -1.09
N ARG A 122 2.86 -2.23 -2.25
CA ARG A 122 2.27 -3.57 -2.35
C ARG A 122 0.96 -3.72 -1.60
N GLY A 123 0.10 -2.69 -1.68
CA GLY A 123 -1.20 -2.67 -1.00
C GLY A 123 -1.14 -2.34 0.50
N VAL A 124 0.06 -2.10 1.05
CA VAL A 124 0.23 -1.60 2.42
C VAL A 124 0.37 -0.08 2.38
N ASN A 125 -0.52 0.63 3.05
CA ASN A 125 -0.42 2.08 3.23
C ASN A 125 0.56 2.35 4.37
N LEU A 126 1.72 2.93 4.08
CA LEU A 126 2.70 3.32 5.08
C LEU A 126 2.63 4.82 5.32
N LEU A 127 2.78 5.24 6.57
CA LEU A 127 2.76 6.64 6.97
C LEU A 127 3.66 6.90 8.17
N CYS A 128 3.81 8.17 8.51
CA CYS A 128 4.49 8.62 9.71
C CYS A 128 3.49 8.99 10.79
N THR A 129 3.66 8.42 11.98
CA THR A 129 2.83 8.68 13.16
C THR A 129 3.71 9.06 14.35
N SER A 130 3.17 9.84 15.29
CA SER A 130 3.84 10.02 16.58
C SER A 130 4.01 8.68 17.28
N ARG A 131 5.16 8.52 17.95
CA ARG A 131 5.48 7.31 18.72
C ARG A 131 4.50 7.15 19.90
N ASP A 132 4.13 8.26 20.51
CA ASP A 132 3.36 8.33 21.76
C ASP A 132 1.86 8.67 21.55
N ASN A 133 1.40 8.73 20.30
CA ASN A 133 0.01 8.95 19.87
C ASN A 133 -0.55 10.36 20.16
N ASP A 134 0.30 11.32 20.49
CA ASP A 134 -0.08 12.69 20.88
C ASP A 134 0.14 13.73 19.76
N GLY A 135 0.63 13.28 18.60
CA GLY A 135 1.00 14.12 17.46
C GLY A 135 2.35 14.84 17.64
N ARG A 136 3.15 14.45 18.63
CA ARG A 136 4.46 15.07 18.91
C ARG A 136 5.61 14.12 18.57
N GLU A 137 6.79 14.69 18.55
CA GLU A 137 8.03 13.93 18.39
C GLU A 137 8.28 13.03 19.61
N PRO A 138 8.91 11.86 19.43
CA PRO A 138 9.49 11.35 18.18
C PRO A 138 8.46 10.63 17.27
N TYR A 139 8.83 10.41 16.02
CA TYR A 139 7.97 9.78 15.02
C TYR A 139 8.41 8.36 14.68
N THR A 140 7.49 7.56 14.15
CA THR A 140 7.75 6.19 13.70
C THR A 140 6.96 5.89 12.42
N LEU A 141 7.42 4.89 11.66
CA LEU A 141 6.65 4.37 10.55
C LEU A 141 5.49 3.53 11.10
N ALA A 142 4.35 3.61 10.43
CA ALA A 142 3.21 2.75 10.71
C ALA A 142 2.54 2.30 9.42
N ALA A 143 1.94 1.11 9.47
CA ALA A 143 1.06 0.60 8.43
C ALA A 143 -0.40 0.91 8.77
N LEU A 144 -1.13 1.49 7.84
CA LEU A 144 -2.58 1.66 7.87
C LEU A 144 -3.21 0.51 7.08
N GLN A 145 -3.76 -0.47 7.80
CA GLN A 145 -4.37 -1.66 7.22
C GLN A 145 -5.65 -1.99 7.98
N ASP A 146 -6.72 -2.41 7.29
CA ASP A 146 -7.96 -2.91 7.93
C ASP A 146 -8.53 -1.97 9.01
N SER A 147 -8.50 -0.66 8.77
CA SER A 147 -8.95 0.37 9.74
C SER A 147 -8.19 0.36 11.08
N ARG A 148 -6.94 -0.09 11.08
CA ARG A 148 -6.02 0.01 12.23
C ARG A 148 -4.66 0.56 11.80
N ILE A 149 -3.99 1.19 12.75
CA ILE A 149 -2.60 1.64 12.62
C ILE A 149 -1.70 0.63 13.35
N VAL A 150 -0.77 0.03 12.62
CA VAL A 150 0.23 -0.90 13.15
C VAL A 150 1.58 -0.21 13.12
N ARG A 151 2.11 0.14 14.30
CA ARG A 151 3.44 0.76 14.40
C ARG A 151 4.54 -0.24 14.06
N ILE A 152 5.48 0.21 13.26
CA ILE A 152 6.66 -0.54 12.85
C ILE A 152 7.80 -0.10 13.78
N ALA A 153 8.54 -1.05 14.34
CA ALA A 153 9.66 -0.72 15.20
C ALA A 153 10.68 0.16 14.46
N GLY A 154 11.23 1.18 15.13
CA GLY A 154 12.15 2.14 14.54
C GLY A 154 11.69 3.57 14.76
N THR A 155 12.58 4.40 15.30
CA THR A 155 12.26 5.78 15.66
C THR A 155 13.00 6.74 14.75
N SER A 156 12.32 7.81 14.37
CA SER A 156 12.86 8.99 13.70
C SER A 156 12.70 10.18 14.66
N SER A 157 13.70 11.04 14.74
CA SER A 157 13.69 12.15 15.69
C SER A 157 12.59 13.17 15.38
N SER A 158 12.19 13.30 14.11
CA SER A 158 11.17 14.25 13.65
C SER A 158 10.23 13.67 12.60
N LYS A 159 9.11 14.36 12.38
CA LYS A 159 8.15 14.04 11.30
C LYS A 159 8.83 14.06 9.93
N SER A 160 9.61 15.11 9.66
CA SER A 160 10.36 15.26 8.40
C SER A 160 11.34 14.10 8.19
N GLU A 161 12.06 13.71 9.24
CA GLU A 161 12.96 12.57 9.17
C GLU A 161 12.22 11.27 8.86
N CYS A 162 11.08 11.01 9.51
CA CYS A 162 10.25 9.86 9.21
C CYS A 162 9.82 9.85 7.74
N TRP A 163 9.37 10.98 7.19
CA TRP A 163 9.02 11.10 5.77
C TRP A 163 10.20 10.84 4.84
N ASN A 164 11.39 11.31 5.21
CA ASN A 164 12.59 11.00 4.46
C ASN A 164 12.87 9.50 4.47
N THR A 165 12.67 8.80 5.60
CA THR A 165 12.73 7.32 5.63
C THR A 165 11.69 6.71 4.70
N LEU A 166 10.45 7.22 4.77
CA LEU A 166 9.34 6.70 3.98
C LEU A 166 9.59 6.85 2.47
N THR A 167 10.18 7.95 2.02
CA THR A 167 10.43 8.23 0.60
C THR A 167 11.71 7.57 0.08
N SER A 168 12.74 7.44 0.93
CA SER A 168 14.06 6.90 0.55
C SER A 168 14.22 5.39 0.67
N MET A 169 13.22 4.67 1.19
CA MET A 169 13.25 3.22 1.33
C MET A 169 13.44 2.48 0.01
N ARG A 170 14.16 1.35 0.04
CA ARG A 170 14.38 0.45 -1.10
C ARG A 170 13.41 -0.73 -1.00
N VAL A 171 12.62 -0.95 -2.03
CA VAL A 171 11.60 -2.01 -2.05
C VAL A 171 12.08 -3.17 -2.92
N GLN A 172 12.17 -4.37 -2.37
CA GLN A 172 12.50 -5.60 -3.08
C GLN A 172 11.58 -6.74 -2.66
N GLY A 173 10.58 -7.03 -3.49
CA GLY A 173 9.59 -8.02 -3.08
C GLY A 173 8.75 -7.50 -1.91
N SER A 174 8.46 -8.36 -0.92
CA SER A 174 7.80 -7.95 0.33
C SER A 174 8.76 -7.38 1.37
N ILE A 175 10.05 -7.36 1.06
CA ILE A 175 11.08 -6.82 1.94
C ILE A 175 11.38 -5.38 1.50
N THR A 176 11.38 -4.49 2.46
CA THR A 176 11.72 -3.09 2.28
C THR A 176 12.90 -2.76 3.16
N THR A 177 13.99 -2.26 2.58
CA THR A 177 15.15 -1.81 3.35
C THR A 177 14.99 -0.32 3.68
N ILE A 178 15.09 0.00 4.96
CA ILE A 178 15.02 1.35 5.52
C ILE A 178 16.24 1.67 6.37
N CYS A 179 16.47 2.96 6.61
CA CYS A 179 17.43 3.43 7.62
C CYS A 179 16.67 3.92 8.85
N VAL A 180 17.01 3.36 10.01
CA VAL A 180 16.37 3.67 11.30
C VAL A 180 17.41 3.93 12.36
N SER A 181 17.07 4.75 13.35
CA SER A 181 17.89 4.89 14.55
C SER A 181 17.98 3.56 15.32
N ARG A 182 19.14 3.29 15.88
CA ARG A 182 19.35 2.19 16.84
C ARG A 182 18.76 2.55 18.21
N ASP A 183 18.78 3.83 18.54
CA ASP A 183 18.32 4.38 19.81
C ASP A 183 16.83 4.71 19.78
N ASN A 184 16.27 4.91 20.98
CA ASN A 184 14.84 5.17 21.17
C ASN A 184 14.44 6.63 20.91
N ASP A 185 15.39 7.53 20.78
CA ASP A 185 15.15 8.96 20.56
C ASP A 185 15.19 9.34 19.07
N GLY A 186 15.46 8.38 18.18
CA GLY A 186 15.55 8.64 16.76
C GLY A 186 16.86 9.30 16.32
N ARG A 187 17.89 9.32 17.18
CA ARG A 187 19.19 9.93 16.89
C ARG A 187 20.24 8.89 16.48
N ASN A 188 21.42 9.36 16.09
CA ASN A 188 22.53 8.47 15.80
C ASN A 188 22.88 7.59 17.03
N PRO A 189 23.29 6.33 16.83
CA PRO A 189 23.66 5.71 15.55
C PRO A 189 22.47 5.19 14.73
N TYR A 190 22.65 5.13 13.41
CA TYR A 190 21.69 4.57 12.46
C TYR A 190 22.08 3.16 12.02
N SER A 191 21.11 2.34 11.64
CA SER A 191 21.33 1.02 11.05
C SER A 191 20.39 0.81 9.86
N ALA A 192 20.83 0.06 8.87
CA ALA A 192 19.94 -0.49 7.86
C ALA A 192 19.02 -1.52 8.53
N ALA A 193 17.77 -1.58 8.11
CA ALA A 193 16.82 -2.55 8.61
C ALA A 193 15.92 -3.05 7.50
N GLU A 194 15.65 -4.35 7.52
CA GLU A 194 14.66 -4.99 6.64
C GLU A 194 13.30 -4.98 7.32
N LEU A 195 12.33 -4.38 6.65
CA LEU A 195 10.92 -4.40 7.00
C LEU A 195 10.21 -5.44 6.11
N ASP A 196 9.66 -6.48 6.72
CA ASP A 196 8.75 -7.40 6.01
C ASP A 196 7.33 -6.83 6.04
N LEU A 197 6.83 -6.42 4.87
CA LEU A 197 5.51 -5.82 4.70
C LEU A 197 4.36 -6.80 4.97
N LYS A 198 4.61 -8.11 5.09
CA LYS A 198 3.55 -9.10 5.38
C LYS A 198 3.18 -9.15 6.86
N ASN A 199 4.16 -8.97 7.74
CA ASN A 199 4.00 -9.12 9.19
C ASN A 199 4.48 -7.89 9.98
N PHE A 200 4.96 -6.86 9.29
CA PHE A 200 5.50 -5.62 9.84
C PHE A 200 6.70 -5.84 10.80
N SER A 201 7.38 -6.98 10.66
CA SER A 201 8.59 -7.26 11.43
C SER A 201 9.77 -6.46 10.88
N LEU A 202 10.59 -5.96 11.81
CA LEU A 202 11.80 -5.22 11.49
C LEU A 202 13.03 -5.99 11.95
N ARG A 203 13.97 -6.26 11.05
CA ARG A 203 15.28 -6.84 11.34
C ARG A 203 16.38 -5.83 11.08
N LYS A 204 16.97 -5.29 12.15
CA LYS A 204 18.11 -4.35 12.06
C LYS A 204 19.39 -5.13 11.70
N SER A 205 20.25 -4.54 10.87
CA SER A 205 21.56 -5.11 10.57
C SER A 205 22.59 -4.80 11.67
N SER A 206 23.72 -5.49 11.63
CA SER A 206 24.85 -5.27 12.53
C SER A 206 25.57 -3.95 12.28
N GLU A 207 25.53 -3.46 11.03
CA GLU A 207 26.21 -2.25 10.60
C GLU A 207 25.59 -1.02 11.25
N SER A 208 26.47 -0.11 11.66
CA SER A 208 26.12 1.12 12.34
C SER A 208 26.74 2.30 11.61
N PHE A 209 25.94 3.34 11.39
CA PHE A 209 26.30 4.53 10.65
C PHE A 209 26.18 5.75 11.56
N SER A 210 27.11 6.70 11.46
CA SER A 210 27.06 7.91 12.29
C SER A 210 26.01 8.90 11.81
N SER A 211 25.58 8.81 10.55
CA SER A 211 24.51 9.61 9.99
C SER A 211 23.53 8.78 9.17
N LYS A 212 22.33 9.33 8.97
CA LYS A 212 21.30 8.72 8.14
C LYS A 212 21.71 8.66 6.68
N GLU A 213 22.37 9.69 6.18
CA GLU A 213 22.85 9.81 4.79
C GLU A 213 23.88 8.72 4.47
N GLN A 214 24.75 8.38 5.43
CA GLN A 214 25.69 7.27 5.29
C GLN A 214 24.94 5.93 5.17
N CYS A 215 23.95 5.69 6.02
CA CYS A 215 23.09 4.51 5.92
C CYS A 215 22.34 4.47 4.57
N LEU A 216 21.80 5.61 4.12
CA LEU A 216 21.08 5.69 2.85
C LEU A 216 21.99 5.40 1.65
N SER A 217 23.24 5.85 1.71
CA SER A 217 24.24 5.53 0.69
C SER A 217 24.56 4.04 0.67
N PHE A 218 24.66 3.41 1.83
CA PHE A 218 24.90 1.96 1.95
C PHE A 218 23.78 1.13 1.30
N ILE A 219 22.50 1.46 1.54
CA ILE A 219 21.37 0.68 0.99
C ILE A 219 21.11 0.93 -0.50
N ARG A 220 21.68 1.99 -1.08
CA ARG A 220 21.52 2.36 -2.50
C ARG A 220 22.56 1.71 -3.41
N ASN A 221 23.72 1.37 -2.86
CA ASN A 221 24.74 0.57 -3.55
C ASN A 221 24.31 -0.90 -3.65
#